data_AF-A0A2G6K7H9-F1
#
_entry.id   AF-A0A2G6K7H9-F1
#
_cell.length_a   1.000
_cell.length_b   1.000
_cell.length_c   1.000
_cell.angle_alpha   90.00
_cell.angle_beta   90.00
_cell.angle_gamma   90.00
#
_symmetry.space_group_name_H-M   'P 1'
#
loop_
_entity.id
_entity.type
_entity.pdbx_description
1 polymer ?
#
loop_
_entity_poly.entity_id
_entity_poly.type
_entity_poly.pdbx_seq_one_letter_code
_entity_poly.pdbx_strand_id
1 'polypeptide(L)' 'TKAHHVIWWRNGGETNLNNLLPVCTHHHTLIHDHGWQVQLDENRALTITLPDGNVLSTGPPGRAAA' A
#
# COMPACT_ATOMS: atom_id res chain seq x y z
N THR A 1 13.29 -5.15 -0.92
CA THR A 1 11.81 -5.10 -0.89
C THR A 1 11.30 -5.80 0.35
N LYS A 2 10.20 -5.33 0.95
CA LYS A 2 9.50 -5.90 2.12
C LYS A 2 8.01 -6.05 1.78
N ALA A 3 7.35 -7.06 2.33
CA ALA A 3 5.90 -7.23 2.21
C ALA A 3 5.22 -6.45 3.34
N HIS A 4 4.36 -5.50 2.99
CA HIS A 4 3.56 -4.73 3.94
C HIS A 4 2.12 -5.29 3.99
N HIS A 5 1.59 -5.49 5.20
CA HIS A 5 0.20 -5.87 5.42
C HIS A 5 -0.73 -4.65 5.39
N VAL A 6 -1.66 -4.58 4.42
CA VAL A 6 -2.64 -3.46 4.32
C VAL A 6 -3.54 -3.45 5.55
N ILE A 7 -4.20 -4.58 5.84
CA ILE A 7 -4.74 -4.87 7.15
C ILE A 7 -3.59 -5.39 7.98
N TRP A 8 -3.17 -4.61 8.97
CA TRP A 8 -2.05 -4.91 9.86
C TRP A 8 -2.09 -6.34 10.42
N TRP A 9 -0.94 -7.02 10.43
CA TRP A 9 -0.81 -8.36 11.03
C TRP A 9 -1.32 -8.42 12.47
N ARG A 10 -0.98 -7.41 13.29
CA ARG A 10 -1.46 -7.31 14.70
C ARG A 10 -2.98 -7.16 14.83
N ASN A 11 -3.66 -6.78 13.75
CA ASN A 11 -5.12 -6.65 13.68
C ASN A 11 -5.77 -7.87 12.99
N GLY A 12 -5.03 -8.98 12.83
CA GLY A 12 -5.52 -10.20 12.20
C GLY A 12 -5.43 -10.24 10.68
N GLY A 13 -4.66 -9.35 10.06
CA GLY A 13 -4.46 -9.36 8.61
C GLY A 13 -3.74 -10.63 8.12
N GLU A 14 -4.34 -11.30 7.14
CA GLU A 14 -3.78 -12.52 6.56
C GLU A 14 -2.50 -12.26 5.75
N THR A 15 -1.65 -13.30 5.67
CA THR A 15 -0.47 -13.30 4.81
C THR A 15 -0.84 -13.89 3.45
N ASN A 16 -1.42 -13.08 2.58
CA ASN A 16 -1.82 -13.47 1.22
C ASN A 16 -1.67 -12.28 0.23
N LEU A 17 -1.77 -12.53 -1.08
CA LEU A 17 -1.57 -11.49 -2.10
C LEU A 17 -2.66 -10.39 -2.11
N ASN A 18 -3.83 -10.65 -1.53
CA ASN A 18 -4.89 -9.65 -1.43
C ASN A 18 -4.61 -8.64 -0.31
N ASN A 19 -3.79 -9.01 0.68
CA ASN A 19 -3.46 -8.16 1.82
C ASN A 19 -1.99 -7.68 1.83
N LEU A 20 -1.15 -8.14 0.92
CA LEU A 20 0.28 -7.81 0.89
C LEU A 20 0.66 -6.86 -0.26
N LEU A 21 1.42 -5.82 0.09
CA LEU A 21 2.04 -4.87 -0.84
C LEU A 21 3.56 -4.99 -0.83
N PRO A 22 4.21 -5.21 -1.99
CA PRO A 22 5.67 -5.12 -2.08
C PRO A 22 6.10 -3.65 -2.07
N VAL A 23 6.84 -3.25 -1.04
CA VAL A 23 7.37 -1.89 -0.90
C VAL A 23 8.87 -1.92 -0.63
N CYS A 24 9.57 -0.81 -0.87
CA CYS A 24 10.96 -0.67 -0.42
C CYS A 24 11.00 -0.40 1.09
N THR A 25 12.17 -0.59 1.72
CA THR A 25 12.33 -0.38 3.17
C THR A 25 11.94 1.04 3.60
N HIS A 26 12.28 2.05 2.79
CA HIS A 26 11.94 3.44 3.08
C HIS A 26 10.43 3.67 3.15
N HIS A 27 9.68 3.25 2.13
CA HIS A 27 8.22 3.37 2.12
C HIS A 27 7.55 2.50 3.20
N HIS A 28 8.13 1.34 3.53
CA HIS A 28 7.66 0.52 4.65
C HIS A 28 7.72 1.29 5.97
N THR A 29 8.84 1.96 6.26
CA THR A 29 9.00 2.81 7.45
C THR A 29 8.02 4.00 7.44
N LEU A 30 7.81 4.64 6.29
CA LEU A 30 6.89 5.77 6.20
C LEU A 30 5.43 5.39 6.54
N ILE A 31 4.98 4.21 6.09
CA ILE A 31 3.65 3.67 6.42
C ILE A 31 3.57 3.32 7.91
N HIS A 32 4.63 2.74 8.46
CA HIS A 32 4.65 2.33 9.87
C HIS A 32 4.70 3.51 10.85
N ASP A 33 5.57 4.48 10.57
CA ASP A 33 6.09 5.38 11.59
C ASP A 33 5.83 6.87 11.27
N HIS A 34 5.42 7.20 10.05
CA HIS A 34 5.29 8.59 9.60
C HIS A 34 3.89 8.98 9.11
N GLY A 35 2.87 8.20 9.46
CA GLY A 35 1.47 8.57 9.23
C GLY A 35 0.98 8.43 7.79
N TRP A 36 1.75 7.75 6.92
CA TRP A 36 1.26 7.38 5.59
C TRP A 36 0.21 6.28 5.73
N GLN A 37 -0.90 6.41 5.02
CA GLN A 37 -1.96 5.41 5.00
C GLN A 37 -2.06 4.77 3.62
N VAL A 38 -2.27 3.46 3.58
CA VAL A 38 -2.42 2.70 2.34
C VAL A 38 -3.73 1.94 2.33
N GLN A 39 -4.38 1.93 1.18
CA GLN A 39 -5.60 1.18 0.90
C GLN A 39 -5.41 0.46 -0.44
N LEU A 40 -5.86 -0.79 -0.51
CA LEU A 40 -5.78 -1.61 -1.71
C LEU A 40 -7.18 -2.10 -2.04
N ASP A 41 -7.68 -1.78 -3.23
CA ASP A 41 -8.99 -2.25 -3.67
C ASP A 41 -8.95 -3.66 -4.30
N GLU A 42 -10.12 -4.17 -4.66
CA GLU A 42 -10.27 -5.48 -5.32
C GLU A 42 -9.58 -5.57 -6.69
N ASN A 43 -9.41 -4.44 -7.37
CA ASN A 43 -8.73 -4.33 -8.66
C ASN A 43 -7.23 -4.08 -8.52
N ARG A 44 -6.69 -4.19 -7.30
CA ARG A 44 -5.29 -3.93 -6.98
C ARG A 44 -4.86 -2.48 -7.26
N ALA A 45 -5.79 -1.54 -7.27
CA ALA A 45 -5.48 -0.11 -7.24
C ALA A 45 -5.06 0.29 -5.83
N LEU A 46 -3.88 0.88 -5.72
CA LEU A 46 -3.30 1.38 -4.48
C LEU A 46 -3.65 2.86 -4.31
N THR A 47 -4.28 3.19 -3.19
CA THR A 47 -4.46 4.57 -2.74
C THR A 47 -3.55 4.82 -1.54
N ILE A 48 -2.76 5.89 -1.61
CA ILE A 48 -1.86 6.34 -0.56
C ILE A 48 -2.31 7.72 -0.10
N THR A 49 -2.60 7.87 1.19
CA THR A 49 -2.85 9.19 1.80
C THR A 49 -1.61 9.62 2.56
N LEU A 50 -1.04 10.76 2.17
CA LEU A 50 0.12 11.37 2.80
C LEU A 50 -0.27 12.12 4.08
N PRO A 51 0.69 12.41 4.99
CA PRO A 51 0.39 13.03 6.28
C PRO A 51 -0.20 14.45 6.18
N ASP A 52 0.03 15.14 5.07
CA ASP A 52 -0.53 16.45 4.75
C ASP A 52 -1.94 16.38 4.14
N GLY A 53 -2.49 15.17 3.96
CA GLY A 53 -3.79 14.92 3.37
C GLY A 53 -3.78 14.73 1.84
N ASN A 54 -2.63 14.87 1.18
CA ASN A 54 -2.54 14.61 -0.26
C ASN A 54 -2.79 13.13 -0.56
N VAL A 55 -3.53 12.85 -1.64
CA VAL A 55 -3.88 11.50 -2.05
C VAL A 55 -3.20 11.17 -3.37
N LEU A 56 -2.44 10.08 -3.37
CA LEU A 56 -1.84 9.48 -4.56
C LEU A 56 -2.59 8.18 -4.85
N SER A 57 -3.02 7.98 -6.09
CA SER A 57 -3.65 6.72 -6.50
C SER A 57 -2.93 6.14 -7.70
N THR A 58 -2.59 4.86 -7.62
CA THR A 58 -2.04 4.08 -8.73
C THR A 58 -2.95 2.90 -8.97
N GLY A 59 -3.70 2.91 -10.07
CA GLY A 59 -4.33 1.70 -10.59
C GLY A 59 -3.28 0.74 -11.15
N PRO A 60 -3.64 -0.52 -11.48
CA PRO A 60 -2.82 -1.28 -12.41
C PRO A 60 -2.53 -0.42 -13.64
N PRO A 61 -1.29 -0.39 -14.16
CA PRO A 61 -0.97 0.43 -15.32
C PRO A 61 -1.99 0.11 -16.42
N GLY A 62 -2.67 1.14 -16.93
CA GLY A 62 -3.47 0.98 -18.13
C GLY A 62 -2.58 0.40 -19.23
N ARG A 63 -3.11 -0.48 -20.08
CA ARG A 63 -2.38 -1.12 -21.19
C ARG A 63 -1.72 -0.15 -22.20
N ALA A 64 -1.77 1.16 -21.95
CA ALA A 64 -1.11 2.21 -22.73
C ALA A 64 0.30 2.59 -22.24
N ALA A 65 0.81 1.97 -21.16
CA ALA A 65 2.21 2.14 -20.76
C ALA A 65 3.11 1.19 -21.59
N ALA A 66 3.58 1.68 -22.73
CA ALA A 66 4.70 1.14 -23.52
C ALA A 66 5.74 2.25 -23.72
#